data_AF-N0GUX8-F1
#
_entry.id   AF-N0GUX8-F1
#
_cell.length_a   1.000
_cell.length_b   1.000
_cell.length_c   1.000
_cell.angle_alpha   90.00
_cell.angle_beta   90.00
_cell.angle_gamma   90.00
#
_symmetry.space_group_name_H-M   'P 1'
#
loop_
_entity.id
_entity.type
_entity.pdbx_description
1 polymer ?
#
loop_
_entity_poly.entity_id
_entity_poly.type
_entity_poly.pdbx_seq_one_letter_code
_entity_poly.pdbx_strand_id
1 'polypeptide(L)'
;LNAEFITTVQQRGAAIIKARKLSSALSAASSACDHIRDWVLGTPEGTWVSMGVYSDGSYNVPAGVIYSFPVTCKDGEWKIVQGLPIDEFSRQKMDATGAELVEEKTLAYSCLS
;
A
#
# COMPACT_ATOMS: atom_id res chain seq x y z
N LEU A 1 -3.26 -8.17 -16.30
CA LEU A 1 -1.92 -8.27 -15.66
C LEU A 1 -1.38 -9.69 -15.76
N ASN A 2 -0.06 -9.88 -15.83
CA ASN A 2 0.58 -11.20 -15.79
C ASN A 2 0.63 -11.73 -14.33
N ALA A 3 0.15 -12.96 -14.09
CA ALA A 3 0.11 -13.59 -12.77
C ALA A 3 1.52 -13.77 -12.15
N GLU A 4 2.54 -13.97 -12.99
CA GLU A 4 3.94 -14.09 -12.55
C GLU A 4 4.44 -12.80 -11.91
N PHE A 5 4.10 -11.64 -12.49
CA PHE A 5 4.49 -10.33 -11.98
C PHE A 5 3.91 -10.11 -10.57
N ILE A 6 2.62 -10.36 -10.39
CA ILE A 6 1.92 -10.18 -9.11
C ILE A 6 2.55 -11.09 -8.04
N THR A 7 2.73 -12.37 -8.37
CA THR A 7 3.31 -13.36 -7.46
C THR A 7 4.73 -12.98 -7.06
N THR A 8 5.54 -12.53 -8.03
CA THR A 8 6.93 -12.12 -7.79
C THR A 8 7.03 -10.93 -6.83
N VAL A 9 6.15 -9.94 -6.99
CA VAL A 9 6.10 -8.77 -6.09
C VAL A 9 5.66 -9.19 -4.69
N GLN A 10 4.57 -9.95 -4.57
CA GLN A 10 4.06 -10.43 -3.27
C GLN A 10 5.09 -11.28 -2.51
N GLN A 11 5.81 -12.14 -3.21
CA GLN A 11 6.76 -13.09 -2.61
C GLN A 11 8.19 -12.54 -2.49
N ARG A 12 8.43 -11.26 -2.83
CA ARG A 12 9.79 -10.70 -2.87
C ARG A 12 10.46 -10.75 -1.50
N GLY A 13 9.76 -10.43 -0.42
CA GLY A 13 10.31 -10.48 0.93
C GLY A 13 10.78 -11.88 1.32
N ALA A 14 9.95 -12.90 1.08
CA ALA A 14 10.29 -14.30 1.31
C ALA A 14 11.51 -14.74 0.47
N ALA A 15 11.59 -14.30 -0.79
CA ALA A 15 12.74 -14.57 -1.64
C ALA A 15 14.05 -13.96 -1.09
N ILE A 16 14.02 -12.74 -0.56
CA ILE A 16 15.19 -12.11 0.08
C ILE A 16 15.59 -12.87 1.34
N ILE A 17 14.64 -13.25 2.19
CA ILE A 17 14.90 -14.04 3.40
C ILE A 17 15.52 -15.39 3.02
N LYS A 18 14.99 -16.07 2.00
CA LYS A 18 15.53 -17.35 1.53
C LYS A 18 16.99 -17.21 1.08
N ALA A 19 17.32 -16.14 0.36
CA ALA A 19 18.64 -15.89 -0.20
C ALA A 19 19.67 -15.42 0.86
N ARG A 20 19.27 -14.53 1.77
CA ARG A 20 20.19 -13.85 2.71
C ARG A 20 20.11 -14.36 4.14
N LYS A 21 19.09 -15.17 4.48
CA LYS A 21 18.71 -15.55 5.86
C LYS A 21 18.38 -14.37 6.78
N LEU A 22 18.27 -13.18 6.21
CA LEU A 22 17.99 -11.91 6.86
C LEU A 22 16.92 -11.18 6.06
N SER A 23 16.18 -10.29 6.73
CA SER A 23 15.15 -9.46 6.09
C SER A 23 15.76 -8.42 5.14
N SER A 24 14.90 -7.82 4.31
CA SER A 24 15.26 -6.80 3.32
C SER A 24 15.50 -5.41 3.94
N ALA A 25 16.37 -5.34 4.95
CA ALA A 25 16.56 -4.14 5.79
C ALA A 25 17.00 -2.89 4.99
N LEU A 26 18.00 -3.03 4.10
CA LEU A 26 18.51 -1.90 3.32
C LEU A 26 17.45 -1.29 2.39
N SER A 27 16.74 -2.14 1.65
CA SER A 27 15.68 -1.66 0.74
C SER A 27 14.49 -1.10 1.51
N ALA A 28 14.14 -1.69 2.67
CA ALA A 28 13.09 -1.15 3.53
C ALA A 28 13.46 0.26 4.05
N ALA A 29 14.72 0.47 4.48
CA ALA A 29 15.19 1.78 4.91
C ALA A 29 15.18 2.80 3.76
N SER A 30 15.62 2.41 2.56
CA SER A 30 15.53 3.26 1.36
C SER A 30 14.09 3.65 1.06
N SER A 31 13.15 2.69 1.03
CA SER A 31 11.74 2.98 0.76
C SER A 31 11.09 3.84 1.84
N ALA A 32 11.52 3.75 3.10
CA ALA A 32 11.08 4.66 4.15
C ALA A 32 11.59 6.09 3.94
N CYS A 33 12.85 6.25 3.53
CA CYS A 33 13.40 7.56 3.14
C CYS A 33 12.65 8.15 1.95
N ASP A 34 12.41 7.36 0.90
CA ASP A 34 11.67 7.79 -0.30
C ASP A 34 10.24 8.21 0.06
N HIS A 35 9.55 7.41 0.89
CA HIS A 35 8.20 7.70 1.34
C HIS A 35 8.10 9.05 2.09
N ILE A 36 8.97 9.30 3.07
CA ILE A 36 8.97 10.55 3.82
C ILE A 36 9.43 11.72 2.95
N ARG A 37 10.40 11.51 2.07
CA ARG A 37 10.88 12.52 1.12
C ARG A 37 9.75 12.98 0.21
N ASP A 38 9.04 12.05 -0.42
CA ASP A 38 7.95 12.38 -1.36
C ASP A 38 6.78 13.01 -0.61
N TRP A 39 6.49 12.57 0.60
CA TRP A 39 5.46 13.20 1.42
C TRP A 39 5.79 14.65 1.76
N VAL A 40 7.00 14.92 2.25
CA VAL A 40 7.40 16.26 2.72
C VAL A 40 7.73 17.21 1.58
N LEU A 41 8.49 16.74 0.57
CA LEU A 41 8.97 17.56 -0.54
C LEU A 41 8.05 17.55 -1.75
N GLY A 42 7.04 16.68 -1.75
CA GLY A 42 6.08 16.51 -2.83
C GLY A 42 6.52 15.46 -3.87
N THR A 43 5.53 14.91 -4.56
CA THR A 43 5.75 13.99 -5.69
C THR A 43 6.03 14.77 -6.97
N PRO A 44 6.88 14.26 -7.89
CA PRO A 44 7.06 14.85 -9.22
C PRO A 44 5.73 14.98 -9.99
N GLU A 45 5.59 16.03 -10.80
CA GLU A 45 4.39 16.26 -11.61
C GLU A 45 4.15 15.07 -12.57
N GLY A 46 2.87 14.69 -12.72
CA GLY A 46 2.47 13.56 -13.56
C GLY A 46 2.78 12.18 -12.97
N THR A 47 3.29 12.10 -11.75
CA THR A 47 3.61 10.84 -11.06
C THR A 47 2.77 10.68 -9.80
N TRP A 48 2.54 9.44 -9.38
CA TRP A 48 1.98 9.10 -8.07
C TRP A 48 2.83 8.02 -7.39
N VAL A 49 2.71 7.94 -6.08
CA VAL A 49 3.36 6.91 -5.25
C VAL A 49 2.31 6.15 -4.45
N SER A 50 2.68 4.99 -3.92
CA SER A 50 1.80 4.20 -3.06
C SER A 50 2.04 4.56 -1.59
N MET A 51 1.00 4.95 -0.87
CA MET A 51 1.07 5.22 0.57
C MET A 51 -0.07 4.52 1.30
N GLY A 52 0.26 3.83 2.41
CA GLY A 52 -0.73 3.36 3.37
C GLY A 52 -1.29 4.55 4.14
N VAL A 53 -2.51 4.97 3.80
CA VAL A 53 -3.17 6.15 4.37
C VAL A 53 -4.52 5.77 4.97
N TYR A 54 -5.08 6.66 5.79
CA TYR A 54 -6.39 6.43 6.39
C TYR A 54 -7.48 6.48 5.32
N SER A 55 -8.13 5.34 5.08
CA SER A 55 -9.15 5.19 4.05
C SER A 55 -10.39 6.04 4.37
N ASP A 56 -10.76 6.90 3.42
CA ASP A 56 -11.96 7.74 3.43
C ASP A 56 -13.15 7.09 2.70
N GLY A 57 -13.01 5.84 2.23
CA GLY A 57 -13.99 5.15 1.40
C GLY A 57 -13.73 5.28 -0.11
N SER A 58 -12.68 5.99 -0.53
CA SER A 58 -12.25 6.07 -1.93
C SER A 58 -12.19 4.69 -2.58
N TYR A 59 -12.64 4.61 -3.83
CA TYR A 59 -12.69 3.37 -4.61
C TYR A 59 -13.48 2.22 -3.95
N ASN A 60 -14.49 2.51 -3.11
CA ASN A 60 -15.28 1.49 -2.39
C ASN A 60 -14.40 0.56 -1.54
N VAL A 61 -13.25 1.05 -1.05
CA VAL A 61 -12.46 0.36 -0.03
C VAL A 61 -13.09 0.62 1.34
N PRO A 62 -13.06 -0.31 2.31
CA PRO A 62 -13.56 -0.06 3.66
C PRO A 62 -12.98 1.23 4.26
N ALA A 63 -13.83 2.09 4.80
CA ALA A 63 -13.39 3.31 5.47
C ALA A 63 -12.85 2.98 6.87
N GLY A 64 -11.92 3.80 7.37
CA GLY A 64 -11.41 3.67 8.74
C GLY A 64 -10.42 2.54 8.98
N VAL A 65 -9.76 2.07 7.92
CA VAL A 65 -8.57 1.21 7.95
C VAL A 65 -7.40 1.93 7.28
N ILE A 66 -6.16 1.55 7.61
CA ILE A 66 -4.98 1.99 6.85
C ILE A 66 -4.88 1.13 5.60
N TYR A 67 -5.02 1.73 4.42
CA TYR A 67 -5.01 1.04 3.13
C TYR A 67 -4.09 1.76 2.16
N SER A 68 -3.41 1.01 1.29
CA SER A 68 -2.47 1.57 0.31
C SER A 68 -3.19 2.10 -0.92
N PHE A 69 -3.11 3.41 -1.16
CA PHE A 69 -3.69 4.07 -2.34
C PHE A 69 -2.61 4.70 -3.21
N PRO A 70 -2.87 4.89 -4.53
CA PRO A 70 -2.09 5.82 -5.33
C PRO A 70 -2.37 7.25 -4.85
N VAL A 71 -1.32 7.96 -4.45
CA VAL A 71 -1.40 9.33 -3.96
C VAL A 71 -0.40 10.24 -4.65
N THR A 72 -0.76 11.52 -4.71
CA THR A 72 0.18 12.61 -4.98
C THR A 72 0.45 13.34 -3.68
N CYS A 73 1.66 13.87 -3.51
CA CYS A 73 2.04 14.65 -2.34
C CYS A 73 2.38 16.07 -2.75
N LYS A 74 1.90 17.05 -2.00
CA LYS A 74 2.23 18.46 -2.18
C LYS A 74 2.08 19.20 -0.86
N ASP A 75 3.04 20.06 -0.54
CA ASP A 75 3.01 20.91 0.67
C ASP A 75 2.83 20.12 1.98
N GLY A 76 3.41 18.90 2.06
CA GLY A 76 3.28 18.03 3.22
C GLY A 76 1.93 17.29 3.34
N GLU A 77 1.05 17.41 2.35
CA GLU A 77 -0.23 16.72 2.30
C GLU A 77 -0.24 15.70 1.16
N TRP A 78 -0.79 14.51 1.44
CA TRP A 78 -1.08 13.52 0.41
C TRP A 78 -2.54 13.66 -0.05
N LYS A 79 -2.80 13.33 -1.31
CA LYS A 79 -4.14 13.27 -1.91
C LYS A 79 -4.26 12.01 -2.74
N ILE A 80 -5.31 11.22 -2.46
CA ILE A 80 -5.65 10.04 -3.27
C ILE A 80 -5.92 10.50 -4.70
N VAL A 81 -5.25 9.87 -5.66
CA VAL A 81 -5.53 10.07 -7.08
C VAL A 81 -6.91 9.51 -7.35
N GLN A 82 -7.83 10.34 -7.82
CA GLN A 82 -9.22 9.96 -8.10
C GLN A 82 -9.44 9.69 -9.60
N GLY A 83 -10.53 9.00 -9.93
CA GLY A 83 -10.97 8.79 -11.32
C GLY A 83 -10.22 7.69 -12.08
N LEU A 84 -9.44 6.84 -11.40
CA LEU A 84 -8.82 5.69 -12.03
C LEU A 84 -9.90 4.61 -12.33
N PRO A 85 -9.94 4.06 -13.56
CA PRO A 85 -10.86 2.98 -13.87
C PRO A 85 -10.42 1.70 -13.14
N ILE A 86 -11.37 1.06 -12.46
CA ILE A 86 -11.14 -0.21 -11.76
C ILE A 86 -11.84 -1.31 -12.54
N ASP A 87 -11.05 -2.20 -13.16
CA ASP A 87 -11.59 -3.39 -13.80
C ASP A 87 -11.96 -4.47 -12.78
N GLU A 88 -12.70 -5.49 -13.22
CA GLU A 88 -13.19 -6.56 -12.36
C GLU A 88 -12.04 -7.30 -11.65
N PHE A 89 -10.94 -7.54 -12.36
CA PHE A 89 -9.76 -8.19 -11.80
C PHE A 89 -9.16 -7.39 -10.65
N SER A 90 -8.99 -6.07 -10.84
CA SER A 90 -8.47 -5.16 -9.81
C SER A 90 -9.42 -5.07 -8.64
N ARG A 91 -10.73 -4.97 -8.89
CA ARG A 91 -11.78 -4.92 -7.86
C ARG A 91 -11.69 -6.13 -6.93
N GLN A 92 -11.64 -7.34 -7.48
CA GLN A 92 -11.56 -8.57 -6.69
C GLN A 92 -10.31 -8.60 -5.78
N LYS A 93 -9.17 -8.10 -6.26
CA LYS A 93 -7.94 -8.02 -5.46
C LYS A 93 -8.02 -6.95 -4.37
N MET A 94 -8.57 -5.79 -4.69
CA MET A 94 -8.79 -4.71 -3.73
C MET A 94 -9.77 -5.12 -2.63
N ASP A 95 -10.84 -5.83 -2.97
CA ASP A 95 -11.79 -6.38 -2.00
C ASP A 95 -11.15 -7.39 -1.06
N ALA A 96 -10.36 -8.32 -1.60
CA ALA A 96 -9.69 -9.33 -0.80
C ALA A 96 -8.74 -8.69 0.24
N THR A 97 -7.91 -7.73 -0.17
CA THR A 97 -7.03 -7.01 0.75
C THR A 97 -7.81 -6.11 1.72
N GLY A 98 -8.90 -5.49 1.27
CA GLY A 98 -9.77 -4.69 2.14
C GLY A 98 -10.40 -5.53 3.26
N ALA A 99 -10.86 -6.74 2.93
CA ALA A 99 -11.41 -7.68 3.91
C ALA A 99 -10.35 -8.14 4.92
N GLU A 100 -9.16 -8.53 4.45
CA GLU A 100 -8.03 -8.92 5.30
C GLU A 100 -7.68 -7.84 6.33
N LEU A 101 -7.62 -6.57 5.93
CA LEU A 101 -7.32 -5.46 6.84
C LEU A 101 -8.41 -5.22 7.89
N VAL A 102 -9.67 -5.47 7.56
CA VAL A 102 -10.79 -5.40 8.53
C VAL A 102 -10.71 -6.54 9.54
N GLU A 103 -10.36 -7.74 9.08
CA GLU A 103 -10.11 -8.91 9.94
C GLU A 103 -8.93 -8.64 10.89
N GLU A 104 -7.79 -8.15 10.37
CA GLU A 104 -6.63 -7.78 11.17
C GLU A 104 -6.95 -6.71 12.21
N LYS A 105 -7.71 -5.68 11.84
CA LYS A 105 -8.17 -4.64 12.78
C LYS A 105 -9.00 -5.25 13.92
N THR A 106 -9.91 -6.15 13.59
CA THR A 106 -10.78 -6.82 14.59
C THR A 106 -9.94 -7.70 15.51
N LEU A 107 -9.01 -8.48 14.97
CA LEU A 107 -8.07 -9.29 15.73
C LEU A 107 -7.20 -8.43 16.65
N ALA A 108 -6.64 -7.34 16.14
CA ALA A 108 -5.80 -6.43 16.92
C ALA A 108 -6.56 -5.85 18.11
N TYR A 109 -7.85 -5.48 17.94
CA TYR A 109 -8.68 -5.02 19.05
C TYR A 109 -8.94 -6.11 20.10
N SER A 110 -9.09 -7.38 19.70
CA SER A 110 -9.22 -8.48 20.67
C SER A 110 -7.98 -8.68 21.54
N CYS A 111 -6.80 -8.23 21.09
CA CYS A 111 -5.57 -8.28 21.87
C CYS A 111 -5.41 -7.11 22.85
N LEU A 112 -6.26 -6.08 22.75
CA LEU A 112 -6.21 -4.88 23.60
C LEU A 112 -7.23 -4.90 24.74
N SER A 113 -8.17 -5.85 24.71
CA SER A 113 -9.16 -6.13 25.76
C SER A 113 -8.73 -7.33 26.59
#